data_AF-A0A0V0GYF8-F1
#
_entry.id   AF-A0A0V0GYF8-F1
#
_cell.length_a   1.000
_cell.length_b   1.000
_cell.length_c   1.000
_cell.angle_alpha   90.00
_cell.angle_beta   90.00
_cell.angle_gamma   90.00
#
_symmetry.space_group_name_H-M   'P 1'
#
loop_
_entity.id
_entity.type
_entity.pdbx_description
1 polymer ?
#
loop_
_entity_poly.entity_id
_entity_poly.type
_entity_poly.pdbx_seq_one_letter_code
_entity_poly.pdbx_strand_id
1 'polypeptide(L)'
;MPRHTSEALTRWNREGNLSDHKERWKIVPVCIWWTIWRERNQRCFENKSIPFQSLKLNCLITFFFWCNYVLPKKVEDITQFLDSLGGI
;
A
#
# COMPACT_ATOMS: atom_id res chain seq x y z
N MET A 1 8.99 -10.91 18.01
CA MET A 1 8.64 -10.79 16.58
C MET A 1 7.73 -11.94 16.18
N PRO A 2 6.72 -11.75 15.31
CA PRO A 2 5.87 -12.83 14.81
C PRO A 2 6.70 -13.87 14.07
N ARG A 3 6.41 -15.16 14.24
CA ARG A 3 7.15 -16.25 13.58
C ARG A 3 6.63 -16.57 12.19
N HIS A 4 5.37 -16.24 11.92
CA HIS A 4 4.70 -16.47 10.64
C HIS A 4 3.99 -15.21 10.17
N THR A 5 3.85 -15.09 8.84
CA THR A 5 3.11 -14.00 8.21
C THR A 5 1.64 -13.98 8.65
N SER A 6 1.04 -15.16 8.88
CA SER A 6 -0.30 -15.30 9.45
C SER A 6 -0.40 -14.70 10.87
N GLU A 7 0.59 -14.95 11.74
CA GLU A 7 0.61 -14.38 13.09
C GLU A 7 0.76 -12.85 13.05
N ALA A 8 1.62 -12.34 12.15
CA ALA A 8 1.77 -10.91 11.93
C ALA A 8 0.46 -10.27 11.46
N LEU A 9 -0.24 -10.89 10.50
CA LEU A 9 -1.51 -10.41 9.96
C LEU A 9 -2.63 -10.47 11.00
N THR A 10 -2.70 -11.55 11.80
CA THR A 10 -3.70 -11.68 12.87
C THR A 10 -3.52 -10.58 13.92
N ARG A 11 -2.28 -10.32 14.36
CA ARG A 11 -2.00 -9.22 15.28
C ARG A 11 -2.33 -7.87 14.64
N TRP A 12 -1.94 -7.65 13.40
CA TRP A 12 -2.25 -6.42 12.66
C TRP A 12 -3.76 -6.15 12.60
N ASN A 13 -4.55 -7.15 12.22
CA ASN A 13 -6.00 -7.03 12.14
C ASN A 13 -6.63 -6.78 13.51
N ARG A 14 -6.12 -7.42 14.57
CA ARG A 14 -6.59 -7.17 15.94
C ARG A 14 -6.42 -5.70 16.32
N GLU A 15 -5.22 -5.16 16.18
CA GLU A 15 -4.94 -3.76 16.53
C GLU A 15 -5.68 -2.79 15.60
N GLY A 16 -5.69 -3.07 14.30
CA GLY A 16 -6.37 -2.23 13.30
C GLY A 16 -7.89 -2.15 13.49
N ASN A 17 -8.51 -3.22 13.99
CA ASN A 17 -9.95 -3.25 14.29
C ASN A 17 -10.33 -2.38 15.50
N LEU A 18 -9.38 -2.06 16.38
CA LEU A 18 -9.59 -1.14 17.51
C LEU A 18 -9.46 0.33 17.12
N SER A 19 -9.05 0.62 15.88
CA SER A 19 -8.88 1.99 15.37
C SER A 19 -10.15 2.54 14.73
N ASP A 20 -10.38 3.85 14.89
CA ASP A 20 -11.40 4.62 14.16
C ASP A 20 -11.23 4.57 12.63
N HIS A 21 -10.06 4.14 12.15
CA HIS A 21 -9.74 3.97 10.74
C HIS A 21 -9.59 2.50 10.33
N LYS A 22 -10.34 1.59 10.95
CA LYS A 22 -10.28 0.14 10.70
C LYS A 22 -10.22 -0.26 9.22
N GLU A 23 -10.95 0.42 8.35
CA GLU A 23 -10.95 0.12 6.91
C GLU A 23 -9.61 0.46 6.24
N ARG A 24 -8.93 1.52 6.69
CA ARG A 24 -7.58 1.86 6.21
C ARG A 24 -6.55 0.86 6.74
N TRP A 25 -6.69 0.42 7.99
CA TRP A 25 -5.80 -0.59 8.57
C TRP A 25 -5.80 -1.90 7.80
N LYS A 26 -6.95 -2.33 7.25
CA LYS A 26 -7.06 -3.53 6.40
C LYS A 26 -6.28 -3.41 5.08
N ILE A 27 -6.05 -2.19 4.59
CA ILE A 27 -5.38 -1.94 3.31
C ILE A 27 -3.86 -2.07 3.44
N VAL A 28 -3.28 -1.70 4.58
CA VAL A 28 -1.81 -1.65 4.74
C VAL A 28 -1.10 -2.98 4.41
N PRO A 29 -1.53 -4.15 4.94
CA PRO A 29 -0.87 -5.42 4.62
C PRO A 29 -0.95 -5.76 3.13
N VAL A 30 -2.06 -5.40 2.48
CA VAL A 30 -2.27 -5.62 1.04
C VAL A 30 -1.31 -4.75 0.22
N CYS A 31 -1.11 -3.48 0.59
CA CYS A 31 -0.14 -2.62 -0.09
C CYS A 31 1.29 -3.13 0.04
N ILE A 32 1.69 -3.58 1.24
CA ILE A 32 3.02 -4.15 1.47
C ILE A 32 3.20 -5.40 0.61
N TRP A 33 2.24 -6.33 0.66
CA TRP A 33 2.29 -7.55 -0.15
C TRP A 33 2.37 -7.26 -1.64
N TRP A 34 1.48 -6.41 -2.15
CA TRP A 34 1.40 -6.06 -3.56
C TRP A 34 2.69 -5.43 -4.08
N THR A 35 3.24 -4.46 -3.35
CA THR A 35 4.47 -3.77 -3.78
C THR A 35 5.70 -4.68 -3.76
N ILE A 36 5.83 -5.54 -2.75
CA ILE A 36 6.90 -6.55 -2.71
C ILE A 36 6.74 -7.55 -3.86
N TRP A 37 5.52 -8.05 -4.09
CA TRP A 37 5.25 -9.01 -5.17
C TRP A 37 5.59 -8.41 -6.55
N ARG A 38 5.20 -7.15 -6.79
CA ARG A 38 5.53 -6.41 -8.02
C ARG A 38 7.05 -6.28 -8.21
N GLU A 39 7.78 -5.85 -7.19
CA GLU A 39 9.24 -5.70 -7.27
C GLU A 39 9.92 -7.05 -7.57
N ARG A 40 9.53 -8.11 -6.88
CA ARG A 40 10.11 -9.44 -7.07
C ARG A 40 9.85 -9.97 -8.48
N ASN A 41 8.65 -9.78 -9.02
CA ASN A 41 8.34 -10.19 -10.38
C ASN A 41 9.11 -9.37 -11.43
N GLN A 42 9.20 -8.05 -11.26
CA GLN A 42 10.01 -7.23 -12.17
C GLN A 42 11.48 -7.65 -12.16
N ARG A 43 12.01 -8.00 -10.98
CA ARG A 43 13.38 -8.50 -10.85
C ARG A 43 13.54 -9.86 -11.53
N CYS A 44 12.63 -10.80 -11.30
CA CYS A 44 12.73 -12.16 -11.83
C CYS A 44 12.45 -12.26 -13.34
N PHE A 45 11.47 -11.52 -13.85
CA PHE A 45 10.98 -11.66 -15.22
C PHE A 45 11.47 -10.56 -16.17
N GLU A 46 11.83 -9.38 -15.65
CA GLU A 46 12.28 -8.24 -16.47
C GLU A 46 13.72 -7.80 -16.17
N ASN A 47 14.40 -8.44 -15.20
CA ASN A 47 15.72 -8.04 -14.70
C ASN A 47 15.78 -6.56 -14.26
N LYS A 48 14.65 -6.00 -13.80
CA LYS A 48 14.56 -4.63 -13.30
C LYS A 48 14.45 -4.63 -11.78
N SER A 49 15.26 -3.81 -11.13
CA SER A 49 15.19 -3.60 -9.68
C SER A 49 15.12 -2.12 -9.34
N ILE A 50 14.40 -1.78 -8.28
CA ILE A 50 14.33 -0.43 -7.75
C ILE A 50 15.04 -0.32 -6.39
N PRO A 51 15.54 0.86 -6.02
CA PRO A 51 16.06 1.11 -4.68
C PRO A 51 15.00 0.85 -3.60
N PHE A 52 15.45 0.43 -2.42
CA PHE A 52 14.55 0.15 -1.29
C PHE A 52 13.70 1.36 -0.89
N GLN A 53 14.23 2.59 -0.98
CA GLN A 53 13.47 3.80 -0.71
C GLN A 53 12.34 4.01 -1.71
N SER A 54 12.59 3.74 -3.00
CA SER A 54 11.56 3.77 -4.04
C SER A 54 10.48 2.72 -3.79
N LEU A 55 10.84 1.53 -3.30
CA LEU A 55 9.87 0.51 -2.89
C LEU A 55 8.96 1.00 -1.76
N LYS A 56 9.52 1.64 -0.72
CA LYS A 56 8.73 2.24 0.36
C LYS A 56 7.79 3.32 -0.16
N LEU A 57 8.30 4.21 -1.02
CA LEU A 57 7.49 5.26 -1.61
C LEU A 57 6.33 4.68 -2.42
N ASN A 58 6.59 3.66 -3.25
CA ASN A 58 5.56 2.95 -4.00
C ASN A 58 4.50 2.32 -3.07
N CYS A 59 4.90 1.78 -1.92
CA CYS A 59 3.97 1.24 -0.93
C CYS A 59 3.08 2.33 -0.34
N LEU A 60 3.64 3.50 -0.01
CA LEU A 60 2.87 4.64 0.51
C LEU A 60 1.93 5.23 -0.54
N ILE A 61 2.38 5.38 -1.79
CA ILE A 61 1.54 5.82 -2.91
C ILE A 61 0.40 4.84 -3.15
N THR A 62 0.68 3.54 -3.15
CA THR A 62 -0.36 2.50 -3.27
C THR A 62 -1.34 2.60 -2.11
N PHE A 63 -0.86 2.75 -0.88
CA PHE A 63 -1.73 2.90 0.28
C PHE A 63 -2.63 4.13 0.19
N PHE A 64 -2.07 5.29 -0.18
CA PHE A 64 -2.82 6.50 -0.40
C PHE A 64 -3.89 6.30 -1.48
N PHE A 65 -3.50 5.74 -2.64
CA PHE A 65 -4.43 5.49 -3.73
C PHE A 65 -5.59 4.60 -3.27
N TRP A 66 -5.31 3.52 -2.57
CA TRP A 66 -6.35 2.59 -2.12
C TRP A 66 -7.24 3.19 -1.02
N CYS A 67 -6.68 4.05 -0.15
CA CYS A 67 -7.47 4.76 0.84
C CYS A 67 -8.44 5.78 0.25
N ASN A 68 -8.10 6.40 -0.88
CA ASN A 68 -8.88 7.48 -1.48
C ASN A 68 -9.73 7.04 -2.68
N TYR A 69 -9.33 5.99 -3.41
CA TYR A 69 -9.97 5.61 -4.68
C TYR A 69 -10.60 4.21 -4.70
N VAL A 70 -10.17 3.29 -3.83
CA VAL A 70 -10.82 1.97 -3.71
C VAL A 70 -11.99 2.02 -2.73
N LEU A 71 -12.03 3.01 -1.83
CA LEU A 71 -13.22 3.42 -1.09
C LEU A 71 -13.85 4.60 -1.84
N PRO A 72 -14.85 4.38 -2.72
CA PRO A 72 -15.33 5.45 -3.59
C PRO A 72 -15.98 6.55 -2.76
N LYS A 73 -15.47 7.79 -2.88
CA LYS A 73 -16.14 8.99 -2.38
C LYS A 73 -16.46 9.99 -3.47
N LYS A 74 -15.60 10.21 -4.48
CA LYS A 74 -15.82 11.08 -5.67
C LYS A 74 -14.64 11.02 -6.66
N VAL A 75 -14.86 11.46 -7.92
CA VAL A 75 -13.83 11.47 -8.98
C VAL A 75 -12.82 12.61 -8.79
N GLU A 76 -13.24 13.70 -8.16
CA GLU A 76 -12.44 14.91 -7.94
C GLU A 76 -11.23 14.67 -7.00
N ASP A 77 -11.33 13.65 -6.15
CA ASP A 77 -10.23 13.24 -5.27
C ASP A 77 -9.02 12.77 -6.11
N ILE A 78 -9.24 12.20 -7.32
CA ILE A 78 -8.20 11.62 -8.20
C ILE A 78 -7.30 12.71 -8.76
N THR A 79 -7.93 13.73 -9.32
CA THR A 79 -7.24 14.86 -9.94
C THR A 79 -6.39 15.61 -8.93
N GLN A 80 -6.91 15.86 -7.73
CA GLN A 80 -6.19 16.61 -6.70
C GLN A 80 -4.91 15.92 -6.20
N PHE A 81 -4.89 14.59 -6.13
CA PHE A 81 -3.69 13.85 -5.77
C PHE A 81 -2.64 13.86 -6.86
N LEU A 82 -3.05 13.67 -8.11
CA LEU A 82 -2.14 13.72 -9.25
C LEU A 82 -1.45 15.10 -9.34
N ASP A 83 -2.20 16.16 -9.11
CA ASP A 83 -1.67 17.52 -9.02
C ASP A 83 -0.68 17.69 -7.85
N SER A 84 -0.94 17.02 -6.71
CA SER A 84 -0.07 17.08 -5.53
C SER A 84 1.27 16.33 -5.68
N LEU A 85 1.35 15.39 -6.61
CA LEU A 85 2.56 14.60 -6.86
C LEU A 85 3.56 15.30 -7.80
N GLY A 86 3.20 16.46 -8.34
CA GLY A 86 4.01 17.24 -9.26
C GLY A 86 3.20 17.57 -10.51
N GLY A 87 2.55 18.73 -10.46
CA GLY A 87 1.87 19.31 -11.62
C GLY A 87 2.79 19.32 -12.85
N ILE A 88 2.24 18.80 -13.96
CA ILE A 88 2.71 19.00 -15.34
C ILE A 88 1.88 20.13 -15.93
#